data_AF-A0A8B3PNG1-F1
#
_entry.id   AF-A0A8B3PNG1-F1
#
_cell.length_a   1.000
_cell.length_b   1.000
_cell.length_c   1.000
_cell.angle_alpha   90.00
_cell.angle_beta   90.00
_cell.angle_gamma   90.00
#
_symmetry.space_group_name_H-M   'P 1'
#
loop_
_entity.id
_entity.type
_entity.pdbx_description
1 polymer ?
#
loop_
_entity_poly.entity_id
_entity_poly.type
_entity_poly.pdbx_seq_one_letter_code
_entity_poly.pdbx_strand_id
1 'polypeptide(L)'
;MRRNLGRLHLLREQMHEIEQERLRQLSVVSDTEKGPLAMVRLLSRIIGVGIETADMLVNEILSRGLRDRRAVARYAALTGAPDESGQRRREKGLAGRQRSRRHGMILLA
;
A
#
# COMPACT_ATOMS: atom_id res chain seq x y z
N MET A 1 21.85 -7.62 24.31
CA MET A 1 21.82 -6.16 24.03
C MET A 1 22.66 -5.78 22.81
N ARG A 2 24.00 -5.95 22.80
CA ARG A 2 24.87 -5.56 21.65
C ARG A 2 24.42 -6.08 20.26
N ARG A 3 24.03 -7.35 20.16
CA ARG A 3 23.57 -7.95 18.88
C ARG A 3 22.31 -7.29 18.30
N ASN A 4 21.36 -6.90 19.14
CA ASN A 4 20.11 -6.28 18.69
C ASN A 4 20.33 -4.85 18.20
N LEU A 5 21.19 -4.09 18.89
CA LEU A 5 21.56 -2.73 18.45
C LEU A 5 22.31 -2.75 17.11
N GLY A 6 23.22 -3.70 16.92
CA GLY A 6 23.90 -3.88 15.62
C GLY A 6 22.94 -4.23 14.50
N ARG A 7 21.96 -5.11 14.75
CA ARG A 7 20.92 -5.45 13.77
C ARG A 7 20.02 -4.25 13.42
N LEU A 8 19.64 -3.44 14.41
CA LEU A 8 18.84 -2.23 14.17
C LEU A 8 19.60 -1.21 13.31
N HIS A 9 20.91 -1.05 13.52
CA HIS A 9 21.73 -0.17 12.71
C HIS A 9 21.77 -0.62 11.25
N LEU A 10 22.07 -1.90 11.02
CA LEU A 10 22.08 -2.50 9.68
C LEU A 10 20.73 -2.32 8.96
N LEU A 11 19.62 -2.57 9.65
CA LEU A 11 18.29 -2.41 9.05
C LEU A 11 18.01 -0.96 8.68
N ARG A 12 18.44 0.01 9.49
CA ARG A 12 18.29 1.44 9.17
C ARG A 12 19.12 1.85 7.96
N GLU A 13 20.35 1.35 7.85
CA GLU A 13 21.19 1.61 6.67
C GLU A 13 20.55 1.04 5.41
N GLN A 14 20.10 -0.21 5.46
CA GLN A 14 19.42 -0.85 4.32
C GLN A 14 18.12 -0.14 3.92
N MET A 15 17.31 0.28 4.90
CA MET A 15 16.11 1.09 4.63
C MET A 15 16.48 2.40 3.93
N HIS A 16 17.51 3.09 4.44
CA HIS A 16 17.97 4.34 3.86
C HIS A 16 18.46 4.17 2.41
N GLU A 17 19.23 3.11 2.12
CA GLU A 17 19.68 2.82 0.76
C GLU A 17 18.51 2.59 -0.21
N ILE A 18 17.50 1.82 0.23
CA ILE A 18 16.28 1.57 -0.55
C ILE A 18 15.49 2.86 -0.79
N GLU A 19 15.37 3.71 0.24
CA GLU A 19 14.70 5.01 0.14
C GLU A 19 15.41 5.93 -0.86
N GLN A 20 16.73 6.01 -0.81
CA GLN A 20 17.52 6.81 -1.75
C GLN A 20 17.34 6.33 -3.19
N GLU A 21 17.36 5.01 -3.41
CA GLU A 21 17.15 4.46 -4.74
C GLU A 21 15.75 4.75 -5.27
N ARG A 22 14.72 4.67 -4.43
CA ARG A 22 13.34 5.04 -4.79
C ARG A 22 13.24 6.53 -5.15
N LEU A 23 13.90 7.42 -4.40
CA LEU A 23 13.93 8.85 -4.69
C LEU A 23 14.63 9.15 -6.03
N ARG A 24 15.73 8.45 -6.33
CA ARG A 24 16.41 8.58 -7.62
C ARG A 24 15.48 8.20 -8.77
N GLN A 25 14.78 7.09 -8.67
CA GLN A 25 13.81 6.66 -9.68
C GLN A 25 12.70 7.70 -9.88
N LEU A 26 12.15 8.26 -8.80
CA LEU A 26 11.14 9.32 -8.86
C LEU A 26 11.65 10.62 -9.49
N SER A 27 12.94 10.93 -9.35
CA SER A 27 13.53 12.15 -9.90
C SER A 27 13.67 12.13 -11.43
N VAL A 28 13.77 10.94 -12.02
CA VAL A 28 13.97 10.73 -13.47
C VAL A 28 12.64 10.71 -14.23
N VAL A 29 11.53 10.38 -13.56
CA VAL A 29 10.21 10.32 -14.20
C VAL A 29 9.79 11.69 -14.73
N SER A 30 9.21 11.70 -15.93
CA SER A 30 8.64 12.93 -16.50
C SER A 30 7.14 13.05 -16.19
N ASP A 31 6.61 14.28 -16.11
CA ASP A 31 5.19 14.52 -15.78
C ASP A 31 4.20 13.97 -16.84
N THR A 32 4.70 13.62 -18.02
CA THR A 32 3.92 13.05 -19.13
C THR A 32 3.84 11.52 -19.10
N GLU A 33 4.63 10.86 -18.26
CA GLU A 33 4.69 9.41 -18.20
C GLU A 33 3.48 8.82 -17.45
N LYS A 34 2.94 7.70 -17.95
CA LYS A 34 1.84 6.97 -17.31
C LYS A 34 2.40 5.75 -16.61
N GLY A 35 1.98 5.52 -15.37
CA GLY A 35 2.32 4.31 -14.61
C GLY A 35 2.39 4.55 -13.10
N PRO A 36 2.71 3.50 -12.32
CA PRO A 36 2.77 3.56 -10.86
C PRO A 36 3.66 4.69 -10.34
N LEU A 37 4.86 4.85 -10.89
CA LEU A 37 5.83 5.83 -10.42
C LEU A 37 5.37 7.29 -10.64
N ALA A 38 4.67 7.55 -11.75
CA ALA A 38 4.03 8.84 -12.00
C ALA A 38 2.87 9.13 -11.02
N MET A 39 2.10 8.10 -10.66
CA MET A 39 1.05 8.22 -9.64
C MET A 39 1.63 8.53 -8.26
N VAL A 40 2.76 7.92 -7.89
CA VAL A 40 3.47 8.23 -6.63
C VAL A 40 3.89 9.70 -6.59
N ARG A 41 4.48 10.21 -7.67
CA ARG A 41 4.87 11.61 -7.78
C ARG A 41 3.68 12.57 -7.74
N LEU A 42 2.54 12.19 -8.33
CA LEU A 42 1.32 13.00 -8.25
C LEU A 42 0.79 13.08 -6.82
N LEU A 43 0.73 11.95 -6.12
CA LEU A 43 0.25 11.88 -4.74
C LEU A 43 1.18 12.59 -3.75
N SER A 44 2.49 12.56 -3.96
CA SER A 44 3.44 13.26 -3.07
C SER A 44 3.35 14.78 -3.15
N ARG A 45 2.64 15.35 -4.15
CA ARG A 45 2.31 16.78 -4.22
C ARG A 45 1.14 17.16 -3.29
N ILE A 46 0.39 16.18 -2.77
CA ILE A 46 -0.72 16.41 -1.86
C ILE A 46 -0.19 16.70 -0.46
N ILE A 47 -0.61 17.82 0.13
CA ILE A 47 -0.24 18.18 1.50
C ILE A 47 -0.71 17.08 2.46
N GLY A 48 0.22 16.56 3.27
CA GLY A 48 -0.04 15.47 4.22
C GLY A 48 0.15 14.05 3.66
N VAL A 49 0.56 13.90 2.40
CA VAL A 49 0.91 12.60 1.80
C VAL A 49 2.42 12.55 1.53
N GLY A 50 3.15 11.80 2.35
CA GLY A 50 4.59 11.55 2.12
C GLY A 50 4.83 10.61 0.94
N ILE A 51 6.06 10.60 0.42
CA ILE A 51 6.46 9.74 -0.71
C ILE A 51 6.26 8.25 -0.37
N GLU A 52 6.56 7.84 0.86
CA GLU A 52 6.33 6.47 1.34
C GLU A 52 4.85 6.11 1.34
N THR A 53 3.99 7.03 1.81
CA THR A 53 2.54 6.82 1.83
C THR A 53 1.99 6.75 0.42
N ALA A 54 2.45 7.64 -0.48
CA ALA A 54 2.09 7.62 -1.88
C ALA A 54 2.49 6.30 -2.56
N ASP A 55 3.73 5.85 -2.36
CA ASP A 55 4.26 4.60 -2.91
C ASP A 55 3.47 3.39 -2.41
N MET A 56 3.15 3.36 -1.11
CA MET A 56 2.31 2.32 -0.51
C MET A 56 0.91 2.30 -1.15
N LEU A 57 0.23 3.45 -1.24
CA LEU A 57 -1.12 3.51 -1.79
C LEU A 57 -1.17 3.06 -3.25
N VAL A 58 -0.17 3.44 -4.05
CA VAL A 58 -0.07 3.02 -5.45
C VAL A 58 0.12 1.51 -5.57
N ASN A 59 1.08 0.95 -4.83
CA ASN A 59 1.39 -0.48 -4.93
C ASN A 59 0.32 -1.37 -4.26
N GLU A 60 -0.40 -0.86 -3.25
CA GLU A 60 -1.37 -1.65 -2.52
C GLU A 60 -2.78 -1.58 -3.11
N ILE A 61 -3.21 -0.40 -3.58
CA ILE A 61 -4.61 -0.15 -3.99
C ILE A 61 -4.70 0.37 -5.41
N LEU A 62 -4.00 1.46 -5.73
CA LEU A 62 -4.32 2.25 -6.92
C LEU A 62 -3.80 1.61 -8.22
N SER A 63 -2.84 0.69 -8.14
CA SER A 63 -2.41 -0.15 -9.25
C SER A 63 -3.32 -1.37 -9.49
N ARG A 64 -4.31 -1.63 -8.62
CA ARG A 64 -5.20 -2.78 -8.77
C ARG A 64 -6.37 -2.46 -9.70
N GLY A 65 -6.71 -3.43 -10.55
CA GLY A 65 -7.94 -3.40 -11.34
C GLY A 65 -9.19 -3.61 -10.48
N LEU A 66 -9.70 -2.55 -9.86
CA LEU A 66 -10.97 -2.56 -9.14
C LEU A 66 -12.13 -2.35 -10.12
N ARG A 67 -12.89 -3.41 -10.39
CA ARG A 67 -13.91 -3.43 -11.45
C ARG A 67 -15.10 -2.49 -11.20
N ASP A 68 -15.46 -2.26 -9.94
CA ASP A 68 -16.60 -1.44 -9.56
C ASP A 68 -16.45 -0.81 -8.16
N ARG A 69 -17.35 0.12 -7.83
CA ARG A 69 -17.40 0.76 -6.49
C ARG A 69 -17.58 -0.24 -5.34
N ARG A 70 -18.18 -1.41 -5.60
CA ARG A 70 -18.32 -2.48 -4.60
C ARG A 70 -16.99 -3.18 -4.34
N ALA A 71 -16.12 -3.32 -5.34
CA ALA A 71 -14.77 -3.84 -5.17
C ALA A 71 -13.92 -2.89 -4.31
N VAL A 72 -14.05 -1.57 -4.51
CA VAL A 72 -13.40 -0.54 -3.67
C VAL A 72 -13.88 -0.66 -2.22
N ALA A 73 -15.20 -0.71 -2.02
CA ALA A 73 -15.77 -0.79 -0.67
C ALA A 73 -15.40 -2.10 0.05
N ARG A 74 -15.39 -3.24 -0.65
CA ARG A 74 -14.90 -4.51 -0.10
C ARG A 74 -13.42 -4.46 0.27
N TYR A 75 -12.59 -3.86 -0.57
CA TYR A 75 -11.17 -3.69 -0.29
C TYR A 75 -10.96 -2.84 0.97
N ALA A 76 -11.75 -1.78 1.14
CA ALA A 76 -11.74 -0.93 2.33
C ALA A 76 -12.45 -1.55 3.54
N ALA A 77 -12.94 -2.80 3.44
CA ALA A 77 -13.78 -3.46 4.45
C ALA A 77 -15.05 -2.68 4.84
N LEU A 78 -15.54 -1.81 3.95
CA LEU A 78 -16.74 -0.98 4.13
C LEU A 78 -18.03 -1.68 3.69
N THR A 79 -17.93 -2.80 2.98
CA THR A 79 -19.08 -3.64 2.60
C THR A 79 -18.80 -5.09 2.91
N GLY A 80 -19.86 -5.83 3.23
CA GLY A 80 -19.80 -7.28 3.41
C GLY A 80 -19.23 -8.03 2.21
N ALA A 81 -18.86 -9.29 2.44
CA ALA A 81 -18.38 -10.20 1.40
C ALA A 81 -19.38 -10.23 0.21
N PRO A 82 -18.94 -10.52 -1.02
CA PRO A 82 -19.81 -10.49 -2.20
C PRO A 82 -21.11 -11.30 -2.06
N ASP A 83 -21.12 -12.30 -1.19
CA ASP A 83 -22.26 -13.18 -0.91
C ASP A 83 -23.14 -12.71 0.29
N GLU A 84 -22.88 -11.53 0.88
CA GLU A 84 -23.62 -10.97 2.04
C GLU A 84 -24.73 -9.98 1.65
N SER A 85 -25.07 -9.83 0.37
CA SER A 85 -26.18 -8.98 -0.06
C SER A 85 -27.53 -9.71 0.06
N GLY A 86 -28.25 -9.50 1.18
CA GLY A 86 -29.63 -9.96 1.41
C GLY A 86 -29.84 -10.76 2.71
N GLN A 87 -31.09 -11.10 3.05
CA GLN A 87 -31.48 -11.88 4.25
C GLN A 87 -30.87 -13.30 4.35
N ARG A 88 -30.07 -13.73 3.37
CA ARG A 88 -29.48 -15.08 3.34
C ARG A 88 -27.96 -15.00 3.45
N ARG A 89 -27.44 -15.30 4.64
CA ARG A 89 -26.03 -15.68 4.84
C ARG A 89 -25.76 -16.96 4.05
N ARG A 90 -24.83 -16.93 3.10
CA ARG A 90 -24.18 -18.14 2.58
C ARG A 90 -22.77 -18.19 3.14
N GLU A 91 -22.59 -18.92 4.23
CA GLU A 91 -21.25 -19.21 4.76
C GLU A 91 -20.52 -20.12 3.77
N LYS A 92 -19.62 -19.52 2.98
CA LYS A 92 -18.50 -20.25 2.39
C LYS A 92 -17.31 -19.99 3.30
N GLY A 93 -16.83 -21.04 3.98
CA GLY A 93 -15.89 -21.04 5.11
C GLY A 93 -14.49 -20.45 4.89
N LEU A 94 -14.33 -19.51 3.96
CA LEU A 94 -13.10 -18.76 3.69
C LEU A 94 -13.35 -17.26 3.43
N ALA A 95 -14.61 -16.81 3.35
CA ALA A 95 -14.96 -15.42 3.01
C ALA A 95 -14.71 -14.40 4.14
N GLY A 96 -14.42 -14.86 5.36
CA GLY A 96 -14.28 -14.01 6.56
C GLY A 96 -12.89 -13.42 6.81
N ARG A 97 -11.91 -13.66 5.94
CA ARG A 97 -10.58 -13.04 6.04
C ARG A 97 -10.10 -12.54 4.68
N GLN A 98 -10.80 -11.54 4.13
CA GLN A 98 -10.09 -10.50 3.37
C GLN A 98 -9.29 -9.65 4.37
N ARG A 99 -8.28 -10.27 5.00
CA ARG A 99 -7.16 -9.50 5.51
C ARG A 99 -6.64 -8.78 4.29
N SER A 100 -6.75 -7.45 4.24
CA SER A 100 -5.87 -6.70 3.36
C SER A 100 -4.49 -7.31 3.60
N ARG A 101 -3.86 -7.87 2.56
CA ARG A 101 -2.46 -8.27 2.63
C ARG A 101 -1.72 -6.94 2.72
N ARG A 102 -1.79 -6.33 3.92
CA ARG A 102 -1.11 -5.13 4.34
C ARG A 102 0.35 -5.50 4.28
N HIS A 103 0.99 -5.18 3.17
CA HIS A 103 2.43 -5.02 3.17
C HIS A 103 2.80 -3.66 3.82
N GLY A 104 1.83 -2.77 4.00
CA GLY A 104 1.99 -1.52 4.73
C GLY A 104 1.85 -1.67 6.25
N MET A 105 2.91 -1.30 6.97
CA MET A 105 3.01 -1.05 8.41
C MET A 105 3.24 -2.26 9.34
N ILE A 106 4.53 -2.56 9.56
CA ILE A 106 5.03 -2.43 10.94
C ILE A 106 5.29 -0.94 11.13
N LEU A 107 4.51 -0.30 12.01
CA LEU A 107 4.81 1.04 12.51
C LEU A 107 6.07 0.88 13.39
N LEU A 108 7.26 1.18 12.87
CA LEU A 108 8.46 1.33 13.69
C LEU A 108 8.39 2.73 14.31
N ALA A 109 7.68 2.83 15.43
CA ALA A 109 7.86 3.89 16.42
C ALA A 109 8.83 3.40 17.50
#